data_AF-K5V0E6-F1
#
_entry.id   AF-K5V0E6-F1
#
_cell.length_a   1.000
_cell.length_b   1.000
_cell.length_c   1.000
_cell.angle_alpha   90.00
_cell.angle_beta   90.00
_cell.angle_gamma   90.00
#
_symmetry.space_group_name_H-M   'P 1'
#
loop_
_entity.id
_entity.type
_entity.pdbx_description
1 polymer ?
#
loop_
_entity_poly.entity_id
_entity_poly.type
_entity_poly.pdbx_seq_one_letter_code
_entity_poly.pdbx_strand_id
1 'polypeptide(L)'
;MDNNLETSHPSASSNPPAALLHGEPVTHSFPLADKHGRTLATLNVTCLERPDLGNKHLPYLLEGEILTGSLDLDLPEETTVKSVKVSLIGEQPTNLDLEASEFVKVTQVLWPAEGSDGASSHSSVSDVAHHKLKGSFHWPFSLTLPTTAEFMLENGTKQTRRLPSSSHASDPKVHVNYRIEAKIHHGTLLHFTDHLIDSTIIYFAGQSQ
;
A
#
# COMPACT_ATOMS: atom_id res chain seq x y z
N MET A 1 16.68 -28.49 68.44
CA MET A 1 15.83 -29.47 67.73
C MET A 1 14.41 -28.92 67.84
N ASP A 2 13.79 -28.27 66.85
CA ASP A 2 14.11 -28.06 65.44
C ASP A 2 13.47 -26.74 64.99
N ASN A 3 14.22 -25.96 64.19
CA ASN A 3 13.76 -24.70 63.61
C ASN A 3 12.93 -24.99 62.35
N ASN A 4 11.66 -24.57 62.35
CA ASN A 4 10.79 -24.66 61.19
C ASN A 4 11.01 -23.43 60.30
N LEU A 5 11.65 -23.62 59.14
CA LEU A 5 11.88 -22.59 58.13
C LEU A 5 10.82 -22.75 57.04
N GLU A 6 9.81 -21.89 57.06
CA GLU A 6 8.73 -21.87 56.06
C GLU A 6 9.15 -20.95 54.91
N THR A 7 9.68 -21.55 53.83
CA THR A 7 10.02 -20.84 52.59
C THR A 7 8.77 -20.68 51.72
N SER A 8 8.16 -19.50 51.78
CA SER A 8 7.14 -19.06 50.83
C SER A 8 7.76 -18.73 49.47
N HIS A 9 7.40 -19.50 48.44
CA HIS A 9 7.69 -19.21 47.03
C HIS A 9 6.63 -18.24 46.46
N PRO A 10 7.01 -17.06 45.91
CA PRO A 10 6.11 -16.31 45.05
C PRO A 10 6.15 -16.88 43.63
N SER A 11 5.06 -17.53 43.20
CA SER A 11 4.81 -17.83 41.79
C SER A 11 4.46 -16.54 41.03
N ALA A 12 5.48 -15.82 40.56
CA ALA A 12 5.29 -14.81 39.54
C ALA A 12 5.07 -15.51 38.18
N SER A 13 3.81 -15.80 37.86
CA SER A 13 3.39 -16.12 36.50
C SER A 13 3.41 -14.83 35.69
N SER A 14 4.57 -14.47 35.16
CA SER A 14 4.67 -13.45 34.12
C SER A 14 4.31 -14.11 32.79
N ASN A 15 3.03 -14.09 32.42
CA ASN A 15 2.68 -14.18 31.01
C ASN A 15 3.40 -13.02 30.30
N PRO A 16 4.29 -13.26 29.32
CA PRO A 16 4.78 -12.16 28.50
C PRO A 16 3.57 -11.53 27.79
N PRO A 17 3.42 -10.19 27.81
CA PRO A 17 2.40 -9.53 27.02
C PRO A 17 2.59 -9.91 25.54
N ALA A 18 1.51 -10.12 24.80
CA ALA A 18 1.49 -10.32 23.36
C ALA A 18 2.08 -9.13 22.54
N ALA A 19 2.81 -8.23 23.18
CA ALA A 19 3.39 -7.02 22.61
C ALA A 19 4.74 -7.25 21.90
N LEU A 20 5.35 -8.45 21.98
CA LEU A 20 6.71 -8.71 21.48
C LEU A 20 6.81 -9.03 19.97
N LEU A 21 5.74 -8.91 19.19
CA LEU A 21 5.77 -9.13 17.72
C LEU A 21 5.59 -7.86 16.88
N HIS A 22 5.46 -6.69 17.51
CA HIS A 22 5.23 -5.43 16.80
C HIS A 22 6.58 -4.74 16.56
N GLY A 23 7.06 -4.79 15.32
CA GLY A 23 8.16 -3.93 14.89
C GLY A 23 7.81 -2.45 15.02
N GLU A 24 8.81 -1.58 15.05
CA GLU A 24 8.57 -0.14 15.01
C GLU A 24 7.98 0.26 13.65
N PRO A 25 6.97 1.14 13.59
CA PRO A 25 6.48 1.65 12.32
C PRO A 25 7.59 2.39 11.56
N VAL A 26 7.85 1.97 10.33
CA VAL A 26 8.81 2.61 9.41
C VAL A 26 8.04 3.20 8.24
N THR A 27 8.42 4.41 7.84
CA THR A 27 7.84 5.10 6.68
C THR A 27 8.83 5.13 5.53
N HIS A 28 8.42 4.60 4.39
CA HIS A 28 9.13 4.66 3.12
C HIS A 28 8.55 5.79 2.27
N SER A 29 9.39 6.70 1.80
CA SER A 29 8.97 7.86 1.01
C SER A 29 9.44 7.74 -0.44
N PHE A 30 8.51 7.89 -1.37
CA PHE A 30 8.75 7.80 -2.82
C PHE A 30 8.42 9.16 -3.47
N PRO A 31 9.43 10.03 -3.69
CA PRO A 31 9.22 11.35 -4.26
C PRO A 31 9.05 11.27 -5.79
N LEU A 32 8.18 12.11 -6.32
CA LEU A 32 8.03 12.42 -7.73
C LEU A 32 8.50 13.84 -7.99
N ALA A 33 9.53 13.98 -8.81
CA ALA A 33 10.06 15.28 -9.20
C ALA A 33 9.47 15.77 -10.54
N ASP A 34 9.30 17.08 -10.67
CA ASP A 34 9.02 17.73 -11.94
C ASP A 34 10.27 17.75 -12.84
N LYS A 35 10.10 18.23 -14.08
CA LYS A 35 11.21 18.41 -15.05
C LYS A 35 12.33 19.35 -14.58
N HIS A 36 12.10 20.12 -13.52
CA HIS A 36 13.04 21.04 -12.90
C HIS A 36 13.68 20.47 -11.63
N GLY A 37 13.38 19.22 -11.27
CA GLY A 37 13.90 18.55 -10.08
C GLY A 37 13.20 18.93 -8.78
N ARG A 38 12.09 19.69 -8.83
CA ARG A 38 11.30 20.02 -7.63
C ARG A 38 10.37 18.86 -7.31
N THR A 39 10.29 18.46 -6.04
CA THR A 39 9.36 17.40 -5.61
C THR A 39 7.93 17.92 -5.73
N LEU A 40 7.17 17.33 -6.65
CA LEU A 40 5.77 17.63 -6.89
C LEU A 40 4.87 16.85 -5.94
N ALA A 41 5.17 15.57 -5.74
CA ALA A 41 4.39 14.71 -4.88
C ALA A 41 5.29 13.70 -4.16
N THR A 42 4.87 13.22 -2.99
CA THR A 42 5.56 12.17 -2.24
C THR A 42 4.55 11.13 -1.77
N LEU A 43 4.73 9.88 -2.18
CA LEU A 43 3.99 8.75 -1.63
C LEU A 43 4.74 8.23 -0.40
N ASN A 44 4.14 8.38 0.78
CA ASN A 44 4.65 7.85 2.04
C ASN A 44 3.90 6.56 2.38
N VAL A 45 4.62 5.49 2.66
CA VAL A 45 4.08 4.17 2.98
C VAL A 45 4.60 3.74 4.34
N THR A 46 3.70 3.56 5.29
CA THR A 46 4.02 3.16 6.66
C THR A 46 3.67 1.69 6.86
N CYS A 47 4.68 0.91 7.25
CA CYS A 47 4.56 -0.51 7.59
C CYS A 47 5.37 -0.82 8.85
N LEU A 48 5.22 -2.02 9.42
CA LEU A 48 6.01 -2.44 10.57
C LEU A 48 7.40 -2.91 10.11
N GLU A 49 8.47 -2.45 10.76
CA GLU A 49 9.83 -2.96 10.51
C GLU A 49 9.91 -4.45 10.86
N ARG A 50 10.57 -5.22 10.00
CA ARG A 50 10.85 -6.64 10.22
C ARG A 50 12.37 -6.87 10.18
N PRO A 51 13.03 -6.89 11.35
CA PRO A 51 14.50 -7.01 11.44
C PRO A 51 15.03 -8.31 10.84
N ASP A 52 14.20 -9.35 10.80
CA ASP A 52 14.49 -10.70 10.31
C ASP A 52 14.55 -10.81 8.78
N LEU A 53 13.94 -9.88 8.05
CA LEU A 53 13.84 -9.93 6.59
C LEU A 53 14.97 -9.20 5.85
N GLY A 54 15.89 -8.53 6.56
CA GLY A 54 17.13 -7.94 6.02
C GLY A 54 16.97 -6.79 5.01
N ASN A 55 15.78 -6.61 4.42
CA ASN A 55 15.48 -5.62 3.40
C ASN A 55 14.85 -4.36 4.01
N LYS A 56 15.67 -3.47 4.56
CA LYS A 56 15.22 -2.20 5.16
C LYS A 56 14.67 -1.17 4.17
N HIS A 57 14.77 -1.44 2.87
CA HIS A 57 14.50 -0.46 1.82
C HIS A 57 13.13 -0.58 1.18
N LEU A 58 12.44 -1.71 1.33
CA LEU A 58 11.13 -1.95 0.72
C LEU A 58 10.07 -2.11 1.80
N PRO A 59 8.85 -1.59 1.58
CA PRO A 59 7.76 -1.81 2.50
C PRO A 59 7.36 -3.29 2.52
N TYR A 60 6.99 -3.74 3.69
CA TYR A 60 6.55 -5.10 3.95
C TYR A 60 5.07 -5.13 4.32
N LEU A 61 4.36 -6.19 3.93
CA LEU A 61 2.95 -6.39 4.26
C LEU A 61 2.65 -7.87 4.53
N LEU A 62 2.13 -8.20 5.72
CA LEU A 62 1.51 -9.51 5.97
C LEU A 62 0.10 -9.59 5.42
N GLU A 63 -0.34 -10.81 5.16
CA GLU A 63 -1.74 -11.10 4.98
C GLU A 63 -2.59 -10.60 6.16
N GLY A 64 -3.63 -9.85 5.84
CA GLY A 64 -4.53 -9.24 6.82
C GLY A 64 -4.00 -7.97 7.48
N GLU A 65 -2.74 -7.59 7.27
CA GLU A 65 -2.24 -6.29 7.71
C GLU A 65 -2.82 -5.15 6.85
N ILE A 66 -2.93 -3.98 7.48
CA ILE A 66 -3.38 -2.75 6.84
C ILE A 66 -2.13 -1.97 6.42
N LEU A 67 -2.00 -1.70 5.13
CA LEU A 67 -1.00 -0.79 4.59
C LEU A 67 -1.49 0.65 4.77
N THR A 68 -0.79 1.44 5.56
CA THR A 68 -1.16 2.84 5.82
C THR A 68 -0.14 3.79 5.22
N GLY A 69 -0.49 5.06 5.07
CA GLY A 69 0.44 6.06 4.55
C GLY A 69 -0.22 7.39 4.22
N SER A 70 0.50 8.23 3.48
CA SER A 70 -0.03 9.47 2.94
C SER A 70 0.46 9.73 1.52
N LEU A 71 -0.31 10.53 0.78
CA LEU A 71 0.15 11.17 -0.44
C LEU A 71 0.22 12.67 -0.19
N ASP A 72 1.42 13.21 -0.26
CA ASP A 72 1.68 14.65 -0.19
C ASP A 72 1.79 15.18 -1.62
N LEU A 73 1.13 16.29 -1.94
CA LEU A 73 1.16 16.93 -3.25
C LEU A 73 1.34 18.44 -3.08
N ASP A 74 2.33 19.02 -3.75
CA ASP A 74 2.58 20.45 -3.74
C ASP A 74 2.41 21.07 -5.14
N LEU A 75 1.43 21.95 -5.28
CA LEU A 75 1.07 22.61 -6.53
C LEU A 75 1.29 24.13 -6.39
N PRO A 76 2.48 24.66 -6.73
CA PRO A 76 2.76 26.09 -6.59
C PRO A 76 1.85 26.95 -7.50
N GLU A 77 1.40 26.36 -8.61
CA GLU A 77 0.49 26.97 -9.58
C GLU A 77 -0.83 26.21 -9.62
N GLU A 78 -1.90 26.94 -9.92
CA GLU A 78 -3.23 26.33 -10.07
C GLU A 78 -3.22 25.32 -11.22
N THR A 79 -3.50 24.07 -10.90
CA THR A 79 -3.41 22.94 -11.83
C THR A 79 -4.72 22.17 -11.85
N THR A 80 -5.18 21.78 -13.03
CA THR A 80 -6.36 20.91 -13.15
C THR A 80 -5.99 19.47 -12.79
N VAL A 81 -6.54 18.98 -11.68
CA VAL A 81 -6.41 17.61 -11.18
C VAL A 81 -7.81 16.97 -11.18
N LYS A 82 -8.00 16.02 -12.09
CA LYS A 82 -9.25 15.29 -12.26
C LYS A 82 -9.45 14.25 -11.17
N SER A 83 -8.40 13.50 -10.83
CA SER A 83 -8.52 12.49 -9.76
C SER A 83 -7.18 12.19 -9.15
N VAL A 84 -7.19 11.86 -7.86
CA VAL A 84 -6.03 11.32 -7.14
C VAL A 84 -6.44 10.00 -6.51
N LYS A 85 -5.65 8.96 -6.75
CA LYS A 85 -5.94 7.61 -6.25
C LYS A 85 -4.66 6.86 -5.89
N VAL A 86 -4.73 6.04 -4.85
CA VAL A 86 -3.67 5.11 -4.45
C VAL A 86 -4.18 3.70 -4.61
N SER A 87 -3.38 2.84 -5.24
CA SER A 87 -3.74 1.44 -5.46
C SER A 87 -2.64 0.51 -4.98
N LEU A 88 -3.03 -0.63 -4.41
CA LEU A 88 -2.17 -1.75 -4.11
C LEU A 88 -2.53 -2.88 -5.07
N ILE A 89 -1.57 -3.30 -5.88
CA ILE A 89 -1.75 -4.18 -7.03
C ILE A 89 -0.88 -5.41 -6.84
N GLY A 90 -1.45 -6.59 -7.07
CA GLY A 90 -0.71 -7.83 -7.25
C GLY A 90 -0.78 -8.26 -8.71
N GLU A 91 0.39 -8.56 -9.28
CA GLU A 91 0.55 -8.87 -10.69
C GLU A 91 1.48 -10.07 -10.89
N GLN A 92 1.23 -10.82 -11.96
CA GLN A 92 2.08 -11.93 -12.40
C GLN A 92 2.57 -11.60 -13.82
N PRO A 93 3.88 -11.66 -14.11
CA PRO A 93 4.38 -11.51 -15.46
C PRO A 93 3.91 -12.69 -16.31
N THR A 94 3.35 -12.38 -17.47
CA THR A 94 2.91 -13.36 -18.45
C THR A 94 4.11 -13.78 -19.30
N ASN A 95 4.26 -15.08 -19.60
CA ASN A 95 5.38 -15.65 -20.37
C ASN A 95 5.50 -15.15 -21.84
N LEU A 96 4.69 -14.18 -22.26
CA LEU A 96 4.49 -13.79 -23.67
C LEU A 96 4.83 -12.32 -23.97
N ASP A 97 5.66 -11.66 -23.15
CA ASP A 97 6.16 -10.28 -23.38
C ASP A 97 5.08 -9.19 -23.51
N LEU A 98 3.82 -9.53 -23.23
CA LEU A 98 2.66 -8.66 -23.38
C LEU A 98 1.93 -8.58 -22.05
N GLU A 99 2.34 -7.58 -21.25
CA GLU A 99 1.69 -7.08 -20.04
C GLU A 99 1.61 -8.05 -18.84
N ALA A 100 1.93 -7.52 -17.66
CA ALA A 100 1.70 -8.23 -16.41
C ALA A 100 0.19 -8.34 -16.17
N SER A 101 -0.28 -9.55 -15.82
CA SER A 101 -1.69 -9.76 -15.51
C SER A 101 -1.95 -9.34 -14.06
N GLU A 102 -2.74 -8.29 -13.85
CA GLU A 102 -3.24 -7.90 -12.53
C GLU A 102 -4.22 -8.99 -12.04
N PHE A 103 -3.89 -9.68 -10.96
CA PHE A 103 -4.80 -10.64 -10.32
C PHE A 103 -5.52 -10.04 -9.10
N VAL A 104 -5.00 -8.95 -8.54
CA VAL A 104 -5.66 -8.22 -7.45
C VAL A 104 -5.34 -6.73 -7.54
N LYS A 105 -6.34 -5.89 -7.28
CA LYS A 105 -6.21 -4.43 -7.19
C LYS A 105 -7.16 -3.90 -6.14
N VAL A 106 -6.60 -3.21 -5.15
CA VAL A 106 -7.35 -2.47 -4.13
C VAL A 106 -7.03 -0.99 -4.29
N THR A 107 -8.04 -0.15 -4.49
CA THR A 107 -7.86 1.28 -4.77
C THR A 107 -8.61 2.13 -3.77
N GLN A 108 -7.96 3.16 -3.23
CA GLN A 108 -8.59 4.25 -2.48
C GLN A 108 -8.53 5.54 -3.32
N VAL A 109 -9.68 6.16 -3.52
CA VAL A 109 -9.79 7.47 -4.17
C VAL A 109 -9.57 8.56 -3.12
N LEU A 110 -8.55 9.39 -3.31
CA LEU A 110 -8.18 10.48 -2.40
C LEU A 110 -8.80 11.81 -2.84
N TRP A 111 -8.96 11.99 -4.15
CA TRP A 111 -9.67 13.11 -4.76
C TRP A 111 -10.52 12.60 -5.93
N PRO A 112 -11.87 12.72 -5.85
CA PRO A 112 -12.77 12.17 -6.86
C PRO A 112 -12.80 12.99 -8.16
N ALA A 113 -13.18 12.32 -9.25
CA ALA A 113 -13.50 12.97 -10.51
C ALA A 113 -14.91 13.60 -10.46
N GLU A 114 -15.16 14.59 -11.32
CA GLU A 114 -16.48 15.19 -11.47
C GLU A 114 -17.54 14.12 -11.76
N GLY A 115 -18.67 14.20 -11.06
CA GLY A 115 -19.80 13.30 -11.31
C GLY A 115 -19.65 11.88 -10.79
N SER A 116 -18.69 11.59 -9.89
CA SER A 116 -18.79 10.37 -9.08
C SER A 116 -19.75 10.60 -7.91
N ASP A 117 -20.86 9.86 -7.88
CA ASP A 117 -21.94 9.96 -6.88
C ASP A 117 -21.54 9.50 -5.45
N GLY A 118 -20.27 9.59 -5.09
CA GLY A 118 -19.69 8.98 -3.88
C GLY A 118 -18.85 9.92 -3.02
N ALA A 119 -19.20 11.21 -2.94
CA ALA A 119 -18.44 12.18 -2.16
C ALA A 119 -18.62 11.98 -0.65
N SER A 120 -17.56 11.48 0.00
CA SER A 120 -17.36 11.58 1.44
C SER A 120 -17.31 13.06 1.85
N SER A 121 -18.24 13.44 2.73
CA SER A 121 -18.43 14.75 3.32
C SER A 121 -17.13 15.25 3.96
N HIS A 122 -16.48 16.30 3.44
CA HIS A 122 -15.66 17.26 4.21
C HIS A 122 -15.08 18.44 3.40
N SER A 123 -15.23 18.51 2.08
CA SER A 123 -14.82 19.69 1.29
C SER A 123 -15.98 20.69 1.10
N SER A 124 -15.71 21.96 1.34
CA SER A 124 -16.61 23.08 1.05
C SER A 124 -17.05 23.07 -0.41
N VAL A 125 -18.36 23.16 -0.60
CA VAL A 125 -19.13 22.92 -1.83
C VAL A 125 -18.75 23.81 -3.03
N SER A 126 -17.86 24.81 -2.87
CA SER A 126 -17.48 25.75 -3.92
C SER A 126 -16.24 25.36 -4.76
N ASP A 127 -15.34 24.50 -4.27
CA ASP A 127 -14.07 24.20 -4.97
C ASP A 127 -14.13 22.93 -5.84
N VAL A 128 -15.15 22.09 -5.64
CA VAL A 128 -15.35 20.85 -6.43
C VAL A 128 -15.80 21.15 -7.87
N ALA A 129 -16.34 22.34 -8.13
CA ALA A 129 -16.89 22.72 -9.42
C ALA A 129 -15.85 22.99 -10.53
N HIS A 130 -14.55 23.03 -10.20
CA HIS A 130 -13.52 23.47 -11.15
C HIS A 130 -12.27 22.58 -11.26
N HIS A 131 -12.15 21.48 -10.49
CA HIS A 131 -11.02 20.52 -10.52
C HIS A 131 -9.63 21.17 -10.47
N LYS A 132 -9.55 22.38 -9.92
CA LYS A 132 -8.34 23.19 -9.90
C LYS A 132 -7.80 23.17 -8.48
N LEU A 133 -6.60 22.63 -8.34
CA LEU A 133 -5.89 22.54 -7.07
C LEU A 133 -4.71 23.50 -7.10
N LYS A 134 -4.49 24.21 -6.00
CA LYS A 134 -3.34 25.09 -5.77
C LYS A 134 -2.94 25.00 -4.30
N GLY A 135 -1.64 24.95 -4.03
CA GLY A 135 -1.07 24.83 -2.69
C GLY A 135 -0.67 23.39 -2.36
N SER A 136 -0.51 23.12 -1.08
CA SER A 136 -0.06 21.82 -0.58
C SER A 136 -1.23 21.00 -0.05
N PHE A 137 -1.27 19.73 -0.43
CA PHE A 137 -2.32 18.77 -0.08
C PHE A 137 -1.69 17.56 0.60
N HIS A 138 -2.43 17.02 1.57
CA HIS A 138 -2.04 15.82 2.31
C HIS A 138 -3.25 14.91 2.43
N TRP A 139 -3.13 13.70 1.89
CA TRP A 139 -4.20 12.71 1.94
C TRP A 139 -3.72 11.43 2.61
N PRO A 140 -4.24 11.08 3.81
CA PRO A 140 -3.96 9.78 4.41
C PRO A 140 -4.68 8.68 3.63
N PHE A 141 -4.07 7.50 3.56
CA PHE A 141 -4.67 6.31 2.96
C PHE A 141 -4.49 5.07 3.84
N SER A 142 -5.35 4.08 3.60
CA SER A 142 -5.37 2.80 4.28
C SER A 142 -5.90 1.73 3.33
N LEU A 143 -5.06 0.76 2.97
CA LEU A 143 -5.38 -0.31 2.03
C LEU A 143 -5.17 -1.67 2.70
N THR A 144 -6.08 -2.61 2.46
CA THR A 144 -5.95 -4.00 2.93
C THR A 144 -6.12 -4.92 1.74
N LEU A 145 -5.15 -5.80 1.50
CA LEU A 145 -5.29 -6.83 0.48
C LEU A 145 -6.34 -7.86 0.92
N PRO A 146 -7.21 -8.34 0.01
CA PRO A 146 -8.03 -9.50 0.30
C PRO A 146 -7.15 -10.73 0.51
N THR A 147 -7.62 -11.72 1.25
CA THR A 147 -6.87 -12.97 1.46
C THR A 147 -6.88 -13.88 0.22
N THR A 148 -7.84 -13.66 -0.69
CA THR A 148 -8.04 -14.45 -1.92
C THR A 148 -8.32 -13.57 -3.12
N ALA A 149 -7.97 -14.04 -4.31
CA ALA A 149 -8.31 -13.44 -5.59
C ALA A 149 -8.87 -14.48 -6.58
N GLU A 150 -9.60 -14.02 -7.59
CA GLU A 150 -10.05 -14.85 -8.70
C GLU A 150 -8.94 -14.93 -9.78
N PHE A 151 -8.55 -16.15 -10.14
CA PHE A 151 -7.60 -16.40 -11.21
C PHE A 151 -8.31 -17.06 -12.39
N MET A 152 -7.99 -16.65 -13.61
CA MET A 152 -8.44 -17.33 -14.82
C MET A 152 -7.50 -18.49 -15.15
N LEU A 153 -8.03 -19.69 -15.24
CA LEU A 153 -7.28 -20.88 -15.67
C LEU A 153 -7.22 -20.97 -17.20
N GLU A 154 -6.30 -21.79 -17.72
CA GLU A 154 -6.13 -22.01 -19.17
C GLU A 154 -7.42 -22.53 -19.85
N ASN A 155 -8.27 -23.24 -19.10
CA ASN A 155 -9.57 -23.72 -19.59
C ASN A 155 -10.68 -22.65 -19.55
N GLY A 156 -10.35 -21.39 -19.27
CA GLY A 156 -11.28 -20.27 -19.14
C GLY A 156 -12.11 -20.26 -17.85
N THR A 157 -11.90 -21.21 -16.94
CA THR A 157 -12.63 -21.27 -15.67
C THR A 157 -12.01 -20.32 -14.65
N LYS A 158 -12.85 -19.61 -13.90
CA LYS A 158 -12.44 -18.81 -12.75
C LYS A 158 -12.19 -19.71 -11.55
N GLN A 159 -11.06 -19.54 -10.88
CA GLN A 159 -10.77 -20.20 -9.61
C GLN A 159 -10.34 -19.19 -8.57
N THR A 160 -11.06 -19.12 -7.46
CA THR A 160 -10.64 -18.37 -6.28
C THR A 160 -9.48 -19.10 -5.60
N ARG A 161 -8.34 -18.42 -5.40
CA ARG A 161 -7.18 -18.94 -4.67
C ARG A 161 -6.67 -17.89 -3.69
N ARG A 162 -5.92 -18.33 -2.68
CA ARG A 162 -5.23 -17.41 -1.76
C ARG A 162 -4.21 -16.57 -2.52
N LEU A 163 -3.99 -15.35 -2.05
CA LEU A 163 -2.94 -14.50 -2.59
C LEU A 163 -1.57 -15.17 -2.37
N PRO A 164 -0.77 -15.36 -3.42
CA PRO A 164 0.57 -15.90 -3.27
C PRO A 164 1.48 -14.88 -2.58
N SER A 165 2.41 -15.34 -1.74
CA SER A 165 3.49 -14.47 -1.25
C SER A 165 4.34 -13.93 -2.41
N SER A 166 5.00 -12.79 -2.22
CA SER A 166 6.04 -12.31 -3.13
C SER A 166 7.11 -13.40 -3.27
N SER A 167 7.41 -13.78 -4.51
CA SER A 167 8.41 -14.81 -4.79
C SER A 167 9.81 -14.20 -4.79
N HIS A 168 10.69 -14.64 -3.89
CA HIS A 168 12.12 -14.36 -3.99
C HIS A 168 12.85 -15.62 -4.50
N ALA A 169 13.05 -15.69 -5.82
CA ALA A 169 14.16 -16.38 -6.47
C ALA A 169 14.31 -17.93 -6.44
N SER A 170 13.28 -18.76 -6.23
CA SER A 170 13.45 -20.23 -6.34
C SER A 170 12.68 -20.93 -7.47
N ASP A 171 11.61 -20.35 -8.02
CA ASP A 171 10.91 -20.90 -9.19
C ASP A 171 10.83 -19.85 -10.31
N PRO A 172 11.58 -20.01 -11.41
CA PRO A 172 11.57 -19.03 -12.51
C PRO A 172 10.24 -18.98 -13.27
N LYS A 173 9.29 -19.89 -13.00
CA LYS A 173 8.04 -19.99 -13.76
C LYS A 173 6.89 -19.13 -13.22
N VAL A 174 6.97 -18.66 -11.97
CA VAL A 174 5.90 -17.86 -11.35
C VAL A 174 6.51 -16.77 -10.49
N HIS A 175 6.79 -15.62 -11.13
CA HIS A 175 7.18 -14.43 -10.39
C HIS A 175 5.91 -13.70 -9.93
N VAL A 176 5.79 -13.38 -8.65
CA VAL A 176 4.64 -12.62 -8.13
C VAL A 176 5.15 -11.31 -7.58
N ASN A 177 4.60 -10.22 -8.11
CA ASN A 177 4.93 -8.86 -7.69
C ASN A 177 3.73 -8.21 -7.03
N TYR A 178 4.01 -7.45 -5.98
CA TYR A 178 3.06 -6.50 -5.43
C TYR A 178 3.66 -5.11 -5.54
N ARG A 179 2.85 -4.14 -5.96
CA ARG A 179 3.26 -2.74 -6.01
C ARG A 179 2.18 -1.83 -5.48
N ILE A 180 2.60 -0.77 -4.81
CA ILE A 180 1.75 0.37 -4.51
C ILE A 180 1.96 1.43 -5.58
N GLU A 181 0.89 2.03 -6.07
CA GLU A 181 0.96 3.16 -6.99
C GLU A 181 0.08 4.31 -6.53
N ALA A 182 0.57 5.55 -6.67
CA ALA A 182 -0.21 6.76 -6.61
C ALA A 182 -0.36 7.33 -8.02
N LYS A 183 -1.61 7.56 -8.45
CA LYS A 183 -1.95 8.14 -9.75
C LYS A 183 -2.62 9.49 -9.56
N ILE A 184 -2.01 10.53 -10.13
CA ILE A 184 -2.56 11.89 -10.20
C ILE A 184 -2.94 12.13 -11.67
N HIS A 185 -4.24 12.11 -11.94
CA HIS A 185 -4.79 12.28 -13.28
C HIS A 185 -5.07 13.76 -13.54
N HIS A 186 -4.48 14.29 -14.62
CA HIS A 186 -4.63 15.70 -14.97
C HIS A 186 -5.73 15.93 -16.01
N GLY A 187 -6.20 17.17 -16.11
CA GLY A 187 -7.13 17.59 -17.16
C GLY A 187 -6.54 17.42 -18.58
N THR A 188 -7.40 17.18 -19.57
CA THR A 188 -7.02 16.97 -20.99
C THR A 188 -6.63 18.25 -21.74
N LEU A 189 -6.35 19.35 -21.04
CA LEU A 189 -5.84 20.56 -21.68
C LEU A 189 -4.33 20.40 -21.92
N LEU A 190 -3.92 20.80 -23.12
CA LEU A 190 -2.61 20.62 -23.74
C LEU A 190 -1.46 20.69 -22.71
N HIS A 191 -0.68 19.61 -22.59
CA HIS A 191 0.63 19.49 -21.91
C HIS A 191 0.73 18.92 -20.48
N PHE A 192 -0.34 18.46 -19.85
CA PHE A 192 -0.21 17.74 -18.56
C PHE A 192 -0.16 16.22 -18.77
N THR A 193 0.95 15.59 -18.41
CA THR A 193 1.09 14.14 -18.37
C THR A 193 0.56 13.64 -17.03
N ASP A 194 -0.19 12.54 -17.04
CA ASP A 194 -0.55 11.85 -15.80
C ASP A 194 0.72 11.47 -15.03
N HIS A 195 0.67 11.70 -13.73
CA HIS A 195 1.77 11.40 -12.85
C HIS A 195 1.52 10.07 -12.14
N LEU A 196 2.55 9.22 -12.18
CA LEU A 196 2.59 7.92 -11.55
C LEU A 196 3.79 7.86 -10.62
N ILE A 197 3.53 7.54 -9.36
CA ILE A 197 4.55 7.13 -8.40
C ILE A 197 4.27 5.68 -8.09
N ASP A 198 5.25 4.78 -8.21
CA ASP A 198 5.08 3.40 -7.79
C ASP A 198 6.29 2.85 -7.05
N SER A 199 6.03 1.79 -6.28
CA SER A 199 7.05 1.09 -5.50
C SER A 199 6.63 -0.35 -5.24
N THR A 200 7.60 -1.24 -5.18
CA THR A 200 7.41 -2.65 -4.87
C THR A 200 7.10 -2.85 -3.38
N ILE A 201 6.15 -3.71 -3.08
CA ILE A 201 5.81 -4.18 -1.74
C ILE A 201 6.20 -5.65 -1.62
N ILE A 202 6.80 -6.03 -0.49
CA ILE A 202 7.04 -7.45 -0.19
C ILE A 202 5.84 -7.97 0.61
N TYR A 203 5.04 -8.85 0.00
CA TYR A 203 3.86 -9.45 0.60
C TYR A 203 4.13 -10.87 1.07
N PHE A 204 3.66 -11.23 2.26
CA PHE A 204 3.76 -12.59 2.79
C PHE A 204 2.39 -13.12 3.20
N ALA A 205 1.96 -14.18 2.53
CA ALA A 205 0.79 -14.95 2.92
C ALA A 205 1.08 -15.74 4.21
N GLY A 206 0.16 -15.70 5.17
CA GLY A 206 0.24 -16.49 6.39
C GLY A 206 0.11 -17.97 6.08
N GLN A 207 1.04 -18.79 6.58
CA GLN A 207 0.86 -20.24 6.59
C GLN A 207 -0.33 -20.57 7.49
N SER A 208 -1.35 -21.23 6.96
CA SER A 208 -2.37 -21.83 7.83
C SER A 208 -1.67 -22.91 8.64
N GLN A 209 -1.66 -22.76 9.97
CA GLN A 209 -1.38 -23.90 10.86
C GLN A 209 -2.48 -24.96 10.72
#